data_AF-A0A940U5J2-F1
#
_entry.id   AF-A0A940U5J2-F1
#
_cell.length_a   1.000
_cell.length_b   1.000
_cell.length_c   1.000
_cell.angle_alpha   90.00
_cell.angle_beta   90.00
_cell.angle_gamma   90.00
#
_symmetry.space_group_name_H-M   'P 1'
#
loop_
_entity.id
_entity.type
_entity.pdbx_description
1 polymer ?
#
loop_
_entity_poly.entity_id
_entity_poly.type
_entity_poly.pdbx_seq_one_letter_code
_entity_poly.pdbx_strand_id
1 'polypeptide(L)' 'VSDALRGGGIGNQLIKIAIDFCRKCNYQHVYLWTFEGLNEARHLYEKTGFKLVEQHRGAQWGAEVNEQRFLLQLP' A
#
# COMPACT_ATOMS: atom_id res chain seq x y z
N VAL A 1 3.92 -0.05 11.58
CA VAL A 1 2.88 -0.33 12.61
C VAL A 1 3.46 -1.42 13.50
N SER A 2 3.57 -1.20 14.81
CA SER A 2 4.06 -2.23 15.73
C SER A 2 3.15 -3.46 15.68
N ASP A 3 3.68 -4.66 15.89
CA ASP A 3 2.88 -5.90 15.86
C ASP A 3 1.71 -5.87 16.85
N ALA A 4 1.86 -5.16 17.97
CA ALA A 4 0.81 -4.91 18.96
C ALA A 4 -0.43 -4.15 18.44
N LEU A 5 -0.36 -3.54 17.25
CA LEU A 5 -1.44 -2.76 16.64
C LEU A 5 -1.99 -3.40 15.35
N ARG A 6 -1.50 -4.58 14.97
CA ARG A 6 -2.10 -5.38 13.88
C ARG A 6 -3.48 -5.88 14.30
N GLY A 7 -4.42 -5.94 13.36
CA GLY A 7 -5.80 -6.40 13.62
C GLY A 7 -6.73 -5.37 14.28
N GLY A 8 -6.21 -4.28 14.86
CA GLY A 8 -7.02 -3.23 15.51
C GLY A 8 -7.64 -2.18 14.57
N GLY A 9 -7.62 -2.40 13.25
CA GLY A 9 -8.21 -1.47 12.27
C GLY A 9 -7.43 -0.17 12.01
N ILE A 10 -6.39 0.13 12.79
CA ILE A 10 -5.59 1.35 12.67
C ILE A 10 -4.96 1.49 11.28
N GLY A 11 -4.50 0.39 10.67
CA GLY A 11 -3.97 0.42 9.29
C GLY A 11 -5.00 0.92 8.26
N ASN A 12 -6.26 0.49 8.38
CA ASN A 12 -7.37 0.98 7.55
C ASN A 12 -7.63 2.47 7.78
N GLN A 13 -7.55 2.93 9.02
CA GLN A 13 -7.78 4.33 9.34
C GLN A 13 -6.66 5.23 8.79
N LEU A 14 -5.40 4.83 8.98
CA LEU A 14 -4.23 5.59 8.49
C LEU A 14 -4.22 5.69 6.97
N ILE A 15 -4.44 4.58 6.25
CA ILE A 15 -4.44 4.62 4.78
C ILE A 15 -5.59 5.47 4.24
N LYS A 16 -6.77 5.42 4.89
CA LYS A 16 -7.90 6.26 4.51
C LYS A 16 -7.59 7.75 4.72
N ILE A 17 -7.02 8.12 5.86
CA ILE A 17 -6.61 9.50 6.15
C ILE A 17 -5.61 10.00 5.10
N ALA A 18 -4.63 9.18 4.73
CA ALA A 18 -3.64 9.53 3.71
C ALA A 18 -4.29 9.73 2.32
N ILE A 19 -5.16 8.81 1.90
CA ILE A 19 -5.89 8.93 0.62
C ILE A 19 -6.78 10.18 0.62
N ASP A 20 -7.52 10.43 1.70
CA ASP A 20 -8.42 11.59 1.80
C ASP A 20 -7.64 12.90 1.79
N PHE A 21 -6.46 12.96 2.39
CA PHE A 21 -5.53 14.08 2.24
C PHE A 21 -5.12 14.25 0.77
N CYS A 22 -4.71 13.17 0.10
CA CYS A 22 -4.30 13.27 -1.30
C CYS A 22 -5.40 13.78 -2.23
N ARG A 23 -6.65 13.34 -1.99
CA ARG A 23 -7.83 13.84 -2.71
C ARG A 23 -8.05 15.33 -2.49
N LYS A 24 -7.94 15.81 -1.25
CA LYS A 24 -8.07 17.24 -0.92
C LYS A 24 -6.99 18.11 -1.57
N CYS A 25 -5.85 17.53 -1.87
CA CYS A 25 -4.75 18.19 -2.58
C CYS A 25 -4.84 18.04 -4.11
N ASN A 26 -5.90 17.44 -4.65
CA ASN A 26 -6.11 17.19 -6.09
C ASN A 26 -4.99 16.38 -6.76
N TYR A 27 -4.32 15.49 -6.00
CA TYR A 27 -3.43 14.52 -6.62
C TYR A 27 -4.22 13.54 -7.49
N GLN A 28 -3.64 13.18 -8.63
CA GLN A 28 -4.29 12.29 -9.60
C GLN A 28 -4.13 10.81 -9.25
N HIS A 29 -3.06 10.46 -8.53
CA HIS A 29 -2.82 9.09 -8.11
C HIS A 29 -1.96 9.02 -6.84
N VAL A 30 -2.05 7.89 -6.15
CA VAL A 30 -1.15 7.51 -5.04
C VAL A 30 -0.52 6.17 -5.40
N TYR A 31 0.76 5.98 -5.11
CA TYR A 31 1.42 4.69 -5.28
C TYR A 31 2.20 4.31 -4.02
N LEU A 32 2.47 3.02 -3.91
CA LEU A 32 3.35 2.46 -2.88
C LEU A 32 4.18 1.32 -3.47
N TRP A 33 5.36 1.11 -2.89
CA TRP A 33 6.19 -0.06 -3.10
C TRP A 33 6.12 -0.97 -1.88
N THR A 34 6.09 -2.26 -2.14
CA THR A 34 6.12 -3.34 -1.16
C THR A 34 6.80 -4.55 -1.79
N PHE A 35 6.83 -5.68 -1.10
CA PHE A 35 7.19 -6.98 -1.67
C PHE A 35 6.12 -8.03 -1.38
N GLU A 36 6.12 -9.10 -2.17
CA GLU A 36 5.22 -10.24 -2.04
C GLU A 36 5.42 -11.00 -0.71
N GLY A 37 4.35 -11.57 -0.16
CA GLY A 37 4.36 -12.27 1.13
C GLY A 37 3.80 -11.44 2.31
N LEU A 38 3.53 -10.15 2.09
CA LEU A 38 2.84 -9.29 3.06
C LEU A 38 1.32 -9.29 2.86
N ASN A 39 0.69 -10.47 2.98
CA ASN A 39 -0.73 -10.69 2.63
C ASN A 39 -1.71 -9.73 3.33
N GLU A 40 -1.52 -9.48 4.63
CA GLU A 40 -2.37 -8.53 5.38
C GLU A 40 -2.28 -7.10 4.81
N ALA A 41 -1.07 -6.66 4.45
CA ALA A 41 -0.86 -5.34 3.87
C ALA A 41 -1.45 -5.28 2.45
N ARG A 42 -1.29 -6.35 1.66
CA ARG A 42 -1.89 -6.48 0.35
C ARG A 42 -3.42 -6.36 0.42
N HIS A 43 -4.06 -7.10 1.31
CA HIS A 43 -5.51 -7.02 1.51
C HIS A 43 -5.96 -5.61 1.88
N LEU A 44 -5.21 -4.91 2.73
CA LEU A 44 -5.48 -3.51 3.07
C LEU A 44 -5.42 -2.59 1.85
N TYR A 45 -4.39 -2.73 1.00
CA TYR A 45 -4.24 -1.91 -0.20
C TYR A 45 -5.36 -2.19 -1.22
N GLU A 46 -5.63 -3.45 -1.52
CA GLU A 46 -6.66 -3.84 -2.49
C GLU A 46 -8.06 -3.42 -2.02
N LYS A 47 -8.36 -3.57 -0.71
CA LYS A 47 -9.63 -3.10 -0.11
C LYS A 47 -9.84 -1.60 -0.24
N THR A 48 -8.76 -0.82 -0.31
CA THR A 48 -8.81 0.65 -0.45
C THR A 48 -8.74 1.12 -1.89
N GLY A 49 -8.75 0.19 -2.86
CA GLY A 49 -8.83 0.45 -4.29
C GLY A 49 -7.49 0.50 -5.02
N PHE A 50 -6.37 0.27 -4.32
CA PHE A 50 -5.08 0.11 -4.99
C PHE A 50 -5.08 -1.15 -5.86
N LYS A 51 -4.36 -1.08 -6.98
CA LYS A 51 -4.17 -2.19 -7.91
C LYS A 51 -2.68 -2.44 -8.10
N LEU A 52 -2.28 -3.71 -8.14
CA LEU A 52 -0.93 -4.08 -8.54
C LEU A 52 -0.73 -3.68 -10.00
N VAL A 53 0.24 -2.81 -10.27
CA VAL A 53 0.54 -2.30 -11.62
C VAL A 53 1.90 -2.74 -12.12
N GLU A 54 2.75 -3.23 -11.23
CA GLU A 54 4.11 -3.66 -11.57
C GLU A 54 4.61 -4.64 -10.51
N GLN A 55 5.37 -5.65 -10.94
CA GLN A 55 6.13 -6.51 -10.06
C GLN A 55 7.40 -7.00 -10.74
N HIS A 56 8.49 -7.12 -9.99
CA HIS A 56 9.77 -7.61 -10.49
C HIS A 56 10.64 -8.12 -9.33
N ARG A 57 11.62 -8.97 -9.65
CA ARG A 57 12.63 -9.37 -8.66
C ARG A 57 13.62 -8.23 -8.44
N GLY A 58 13.86 -7.89 -7.19
CA GLY A 58 14.83 -6.88 -6.81
C GLY A 58 15.34 -7.09 -5.39
N ALA A 59 16.39 -6.36 -5.04
CA ALA A 59 17.05 -6.47 -3.74
C ALA A 59 16.93 -5.20 -2.89
N GLN A 60 15.98 -4.30 -3.19
CA GLN A 60 15.87 -3.00 -2.52
C GLN A 60 15.48 -3.13 -1.03
N TRP A 61 14.96 -4.30 -0.63
CA TRP A 61 14.53 -4.62 0.73
C TRP A 61 15.59 -5.40 1.54
N GLY A 62 16.86 -5.39 1.11
CA GLY A 62 17.98 -6.03 1.81
C GLY A 62 18.18 -7.52 1.50
N ALA A 63 17.26 -8.14 0.77
CA ALA A 63 17.37 -9.47 0.19
C ALA A 63 16.60 -9.50 -1.14
N GLU A 64 16.89 -10.49 -1.99
CA GLU A 64 16.11 -10.67 -3.23
C GLU A 64 14.68 -11.05 -2.87
N VAL A 65 13.74 -10.20 -3.28
CA VAL A 65 12.30 -10.37 -3.09
C VAL A 65 11.58 -10.05 -4.40
N ASN A 66 10.34 -10.54 -4.52
CA ASN A 66 9.44 -10.09 -5.59
C ASN A 66 8.80 -8.77 -5.18
N GLU A 67 9.37 -7.67 -5.62
CA GLU A 67 8.94 -6.31 -5.36
C GLU A 67 7.64 -6.02 -6.12
N GLN A 68 6.74 -5.28 -5.51
CA GLN A 68 5.40 -5.01 -6.01
C GLN A 68 5.09 -3.52 -5.87
N ARG A 69 4.63 -2.90 -6.97
CA ARG A 69 4.11 -1.53 -6.95
C ARG A 69 2.61 -1.54 -7.11
N PHE A 70 1.94 -0.89 -6.17
CA PHE A 70 0.50 -0.70 -6.19
C PHE A 70 0.18 0.76 -6.49
N LEU A 71 -0.89 1.00 -7.25
CA LEU A 71 -1.36 2.33 -7.62
C LEU A 71 -2.87 2.45 -7.41
N LEU A 72 -3.27 3.58 -6.83
CA LEU A 72 -4.64 4.03 -6.69
C LEU A 72 -4.81 5.29 -7.55
N GLN A 73 -5.74 5.24 -8.50
CA GLN A 73 -6.21 6.44 -9.22
C GLN A 73 -7.17 7.21 -8.31
N LEU A 74 -7.00 8.52 -8.22
CA LEU A 74 -7.90 9.40 -7.50
C LEU A 74 -8.79 10.15 -8.50
N PRO A 75 -10.06 10.44 -8.14
CA PRO A 75 -10.96 11.23 -8.96
C PRO A 75 -10.55 12.71 -9.03
#